data_AF-A0A2D4RRT6-F1
#
_entry.id   AF-A0A2D4RRT6-F1
#
_cell.length_a   1.000
_cell.length_b   1.000
_cell.length_c   1.000
_cell.angle_alpha   90.00
_cell.angle_beta   90.00
_cell.angle_gamma   90.00
#
_symmetry.space_group_name_H-M   'P 1'
#
loop_
_entity.id
_entity.type
_entity.pdbx_description
1 polymer ?
#
loop_
_entity_poly.entity_id
_entity_poly.type
_entity_poly.pdbx_seq_one_letter_code
_entity_poly.pdbx_strand_id
1 'polypeptide(L)'
;MELPNTEAMSIEEKIWFARAIAGMIVADGRVDDSELEFLKEAISFLEDRDQVNGIMTVVRQGKTPSLEARKIDPKQSFIILKYLAELMVVDGKMSETEITFFVYAGGLLGFTSNILTKLWKTARSMLEATKPLAKISAGKNASLVRLTSLSESRCTFRNPRAMVPNMPVYIQISKSGSEEEFYDRVEGRVTGQRQEKWDEKSVSIRVDIVQRLGDQHGILQILFPDRYEISTVNDRLTPKKSSLTGRIVNCFACGNDKVHFWSLRARSMITKQNIFGIPKYLSPSGSMDFCDFNLLDVTSCTSCGFSTNILENFRSQSNRNAPFNVEQFQEGWEERMQSLLEKIKDPAAFMSEERDLEMALLSYDLAMETHKRLSEVADTPYANVRKMASLNMVKAEMLSEAGRIDEAKAALKEIIEWLEPIFEQLDKVEIIKACLLLFRLKVYFKDFQGAGGLMKFMDNYDTEGKLDQESEEFKVLSVSQQALKKCYDDREEYSEEKLKTFHLPE
;
A
#
# COMPACT_ATOMS: atom_id res chain seq x y z
N MET A 1 2.08 5.12 31.81
CA MET A 1 1.69 4.13 32.85
C MET A 1 2.47 4.44 34.11
N GLU A 2 1.81 4.48 35.27
CA GLU A 2 2.49 4.66 36.55
C GLU A 2 2.81 3.28 37.13
N LEU A 3 4.11 2.97 37.22
CA LEU A 3 4.62 1.76 37.84
C LEU A 3 4.29 1.77 39.35
N PRO A 4 3.77 0.67 39.92
CA PRO A 4 3.70 0.53 41.37
C PRO A 4 5.08 0.69 42.01
N ASN A 5 5.16 1.21 43.23
CA ASN A 5 6.42 1.33 43.94
C ASN A 5 6.94 -0.07 44.32
N THR A 6 7.74 -0.68 43.44
CA THR A 6 8.26 -2.04 43.60
C THR A 6 9.31 -2.13 44.70
N GLU A 7 10.02 -1.03 45.02
CA GLU A 7 10.99 -0.98 46.13
C GLU A 7 10.32 -1.12 47.51
N ALA A 8 9.07 -0.66 47.62
CA ALA A 8 8.27 -0.77 48.85
C ALA A 8 7.51 -2.11 48.97
N MET A 9 7.58 -2.99 47.96
CA MET A 9 6.89 -4.28 47.95
C MET A 9 7.74 -5.38 48.57
N SER A 10 7.11 -6.26 49.35
CA SER A 10 7.71 -7.53 49.76
C SER A 10 8.01 -8.43 48.55
N ILE A 11 8.91 -9.40 48.73
CA ILE A 11 9.29 -10.36 47.69
C ILE A 11 8.04 -11.08 47.15
N GLU A 12 7.13 -11.47 48.04
CA GLU A 12 5.92 -12.19 47.67
C GLU A 12 4.94 -11.32 46.88
N GLU A 13 4.89 -10.02 47.16
CA GLU A 13 4.08 -9.05 46.42
C GLU A 13 4.67 -8.78 45.03
N LYS A 14 6.00 -8.67 44.92
CA LYS A 14 6.70 -8.55 43.63
C LYS A 14 6.43 -9.76 42.74
N ILE A 15 6.55 -10.97 43.28
CA ILE A 15 6.25 -12.21 42.54
C ILE A 15 4.78 -12.26 42.13
N TRP A 16 3.87 -11.87 43.02
CA TRP A 16 2.44 -11.82 42.71
C TRP A 16 2.16 -10.87 41.54
N PHE A 17 2.74 -9.67 41.58
CA PHE A 17 2.55 -8.66 40.54
C PHE A 17 3.16 -9.09 39.20
N ALA A 18 4.38 -9.65 39.20
CA ALA A 18 4.99 -10.21 37.99
C ALA A 18 4.14 -11.33 37.37
N ARG A 19 3.55 -12.21 38.20
CA ARG A 19 2.62 -13.25 37.73
C ARG A 19 1.33 -12.66 37.18
N ALA A 20 0.82 -11.58 37.77
CA ALA A 20 -0.37 -10.89 37.27
C ALA A 20 -0.11 -10.23 35.91
N ILE A 21 1.07 -9.61 35.72
CA ILE A 21 1.49 -9.06 34.41
C ILE A 21 1.58 -10.18 33.37
N ALA A 22 2.32 -11.25 33.68
CA ALA A 22 2.44 -12.40 32.77
C ALA A 22 1.08 -13.03 32.45
N GLY A 23 0.16 -13.06 33.42
CA GLY A 23 -1.20 -13.55 33.25
C GLY A 23 -2.06 -12.69 32.34
N MET A 24 -1.92 -11.36 32.39
CA MET A 24 -2.57 -10.46 31.44
C MET A 24 -2.06 -10.71 30.01
N ILE A 25 -0.74 -10.77 29.84
CA ILE A 25 -0.08 -10.97 28.53
C ILE A 25 -0.50 -12.28 27.87
N VAL A 26 -0.69 -13.37 28.62
CA VAL A 26 -1.09 -14.66 28.01
C VAL A 26 -2.60 -14.86 27.91
N ALA A 27 -3.42 -13.93 28.42
CA ALA A 27 -4.85 -14.17 28.62
C ALA A 27 -5.61 -14.36 27.30
N ASP A 28 -5.21 -13.68 26.23
CA ASP A 28 -5.85 -13.79 24.90
C ASP A 28 -5.20 -14.88 24.01
N GLY A 29 -4.14 -15.52 24.49
CA GLY A 29 -3.38 -16.57 23.79
C GLY A 29 -2.45 -16.05 22.69
N ARG A 30 -2.23 -14.73 22.63
CA ARG A 30 -1.24 -14.08 21.75
C ARG A 30 -0.27 -13.31 22.64
N VAL A 31 0.93 -13.09 22.14
CA VAL A 31 1.93 -12.25 22.81
C VAL A 31 2.54 -11.41 21.72
N ASP A 32 2.40 -10.10 21.79
CA ASP A 32 3.00 -9.18 20.84
C ASP A 32 4.24 -8.46 21.39
N ASP A 33 4.99 -7.81 20.50
CA ASP A 33 6.23 -7.12 20.85
C ASP A 33 6.03 -5.96 21.84
N SER A 34 4.85 -5.32 21.84
CA SER A 34 4.51 -4.24 22.77
C SER A 34 4.24 -4.76 24.18
N GLU A 35 3.66 -5.96 24.30
CA GLU A 35 3.45 -6.65 25.57
C GLU A 35 4.75 -7.23 26.16
N LEU A 36 5.72 -7.60 25.32
CA LEU A 36 7.02 -8.12 25.75
C LEU A 36 7.83 -7.09 26.57
N GLU A 37 7.61 -5.79 26.38
CA GLU A 37 8.25 -4.75 27.20
C GLU A 37 7.78 -4.81 28.66
N PHE A 38 6.48 -5.05 28.88
CA PHE A 38 5.90 -5.21 30.22
C PHE A 38 6.38 -6.50 30.89
N LEU A 39 6.64 -7.55 30.11
CA LEU A 39 7.27 -8.76 30.63
C LEU A 39 8.71 -8.51 31.08
N LYS A 40 9.51 -7.75 30.32
CA LYS A 40 10.87 -7.35 30.73
C LYS A 40 10.84 -6.50 31.98
N GLU A 41 9.88 -5.57 32.08
CA GLU A 41 9.66 -4.75 33.26
C GLU A 41 9.32 -5.63 34.47
N ALA A 42 8.41 -6.60 34.31
CA ALA A 42 8.04 -7.58 35.32
C ALA A 42 9.22 -8.39 35.84
N ILE A 43 10.15 -8.76 34.95
CA ILE A 43 11.36 -9.52 35.28
C ILE A 43 12.39 -8.63 36.01
N SER A 44 12.45 -7.33 35.67
CA SER A 44 13.50 -6.44 36.17
C SER A 44 13.46 -6.18 37.67
N PHE A 45 12.29 -6.32 38.31
CA PHE A 45 12.13 -6.18 39.76
C PHE A 45 12.11 -7.51 40.52
N LEU A 46 12.39 -8.65 39.87
CA LEU A 46 12.57 -9.94 40.54
C LEU A 46 14.03 -10.15 40.94
N GLU A 47 14.25 -10.71 42.13
CA GLU A 47 15.58 -10.75 42.76
C GLU A 47 16.38 -11.99 42.40
N ASP A 48 15.73 -13.08 41.97
CA ASP A 48 16.37 -14.37 41.69
C ASP A 48 15.92 -15.00 40.35
N ARG A 49 16.86 -15.72 39.72
CA ARG A 49 16.70 -16.44 38.45
C ARG A 49 15.58 -17.48 38.48
N ASP A 50 15.32 -18.14 39.61
CA ASP A 50 14.24 -19.14 39.67
C ASP A 50 12.86 -18.48 39.56
N GLN A 51 12.70 -17.27 40.12
CA GLN A 51 11.48 -16.48 39.99
C GLN A 51 11.26 -16.06 38.52
N VAL A 52 12.32 -15.60 37.86
CA VAL A 52 12.30 -15.25 36.43
C VAL A 52 11.94 -16.46 35.57
N ASN A 53 12.56 -17.62 35.82
CA ASN A 53 12.25 -18.87 35.12
C ASN A 53 10.79 -19.29 35.31
N GLY A 54 10.22 -19.08 36.50
CA GLY A 54 8.81 -19.31 36.78
C GLY A 54 7.89 -18.45 35.92
N ILE A 55 8.17 -17.15 35.81
CA ILE A 55 7.41 -16.24 34.94
C ILE A 55 7.54 -16.63 33.46
N MET A 56 8.76 -16.92 33.01
CA MET A 56 8.99 -17.37 31.62
C MET A 56 8.26 -18.68 31.29
N THR A 57 8.07 -19.55 32.28
CA THR A 57 7.30 -20.79 32.11
C THR A 57 5.82 -20.52 31.89
N VAL A 58 5.23 -19.55 32.61
CA VAL A 58 3.83 -19.13 32.41
C VAL A 58 3.63 -18.63 30.98
N VAL A 59 4.53 -17.76 30.51
CA VAL A 59 4.48 -17.21 29.15
C VAL A 59 4.60 -18.31 28.10
N ARG A 60 5.55 -19.23 28.25
CA ARG A 60 5.74 -20.37 27.32
C ARG A 60 4.54 -21.31 27.27
N GLN A 61 3.85 -21.50 28.39
CA GLN A 61 2.68 -22.38 28.45
C GLN A 61 1.43 -21.73 27.84
N GLY A 62 1.41 -20.39 27.71
CA GLY A 62 0.25 -19.65 27.19
C GLY A 62 -1.01 -19.83 28.03
N LYS A 63 -0.85 -20.14 29.33
CA LYS A 63 -1.96 -20.36 30.27
C LYS A 63 -1.90 -19.33 31.38
N THR A 64 -3.06 -18.75 31.69
CA THR A 64 -3.17 -17.80 32.80
C THR A 64 -2.75 -18.47 34.12
N PRO A 65 -1.88 -17.83 34.90
CA PRO A 65 -1.40 -18.39 36.16
C PRO A 65 -2.50 -18.33 37.22
N SER A 66 -2.48 -19.29 38.14
CA SER A 66 -3.25 -19.16 39.38
C SER A 66 -2.58 -18.14 40.29
N LEU A 67 -3.36 -17.17 40.76
CA LEU A 67 -2.94 -16.16 41.73
C LEU A 67 -3.57 -16.46 43.09
N GLU A 68 -2.87 -16.10 44.16
CA GLU A 68 -3.38 -16.22 45.53
C GLU A 68 -3.97 -14.88 45.99
N ALA A 69 -4.95 -14.92 46.90
CA ALA A 69 -5.46 -13.69 47.50
C ALA A 69 -4.36 -13.05 48.37
N ARG A 70 -4.10 -11.75 48.18
CA ARG A 70 -3.10 -11.02 48.95
C ARG A 70 -3.66 -9.73 49.51
N LYS A 71 -3.31 -9.44 50.76
CA LYS A 71 -3.58 -8.15 51.41
C LYS A 71 -2.36 -7.25 51.20
N ILE A 72 -2.36 -6.56 50.08
CA ILE A 72 -1.40 -5.51 49.76
C ILE A 72 -1.97 -4.20 50.33
N ASP A 73 -1.11 -3.22 50.63
CA ASP A 73 -1.55 -1.87 50.99
C ASP A 73 -2.62 -1.35 50.00
N PRO A 74 -3.74 -0.74 50.44
CA PRO A 74 -4.83 -0.35 49.54
C PRO A 74 -4.42 0.62 48.44
N LYS A 75 -3.49 1.54 48.71
CA LYS A 75 -2.99 2.49 47.70
C LYS A 75 -2.17 1.74 46.66
N GLN A 76 -1.27 0.87 47.10
CA GLN A 76 -0.46 0.04 46.21
C GLN A 76 -1.32 -0.93 45.38
N SER A 77 -2.32 -1.56 46.00
CA SER A 77 -3.30 -2.44 45.33
C SER A 77 -4.05 -1.72 44.21
N PHE A 78 -4.41 -0.46 44.44
CA PHE A 78 -5.11 0.35 43.44
C PHE A 78 -4.19 0.75 42.28
N ILE A 79 -2.92 1.07 42.56
CA ILE A 79 -1.92 1.37 41.51
C ILE A 79 -1.66 0.11 40.66
N ILE A 80 -1.50 -1.06 41.28
CA ILE A 80 -1.39 -2.36 40.58
C ILE A 80 -2.61 -2.58 39.68
N LEU A 81 -3.82 -2.37 40.22
CA LEU A 81 -5.04 -2.56 39.45
C LEU A 81 -5.15 -1.60 38.27
N LYS A 82 -4.76 -0.33 38.45
CA LYS A 82 -4.70 0.66 37.38
C LYS A 82 -3.69 0.26 36.31
N TYR A 83 -2.51 -0.22 36.71
CA TYR A 83 -1.48 -0.73 35.81
C TYR A 83 -2.01 -1.89 34.96
N LEU A 84 -2.65 -2.89 35.57
CA LEU A 84 -3.24 -4.02 34.83
C LEU A 84 -4.37 -3.58 33.88
N ALA A 85 -5.15 -2.55 34.25
CA ALA A 85 -6.20 -2.00 33.39
C ALA A 85 -5.63 -1.27 32.17
N GLU A 86 -4.50 -0.57 32.32
CA GLU A 86 -3.80 0.08 31.22
C GLU A 86 -3.11 -0.97 30.33
N LEU A 87 -2.54 -2.03 30.90
CA LEU A 87 -1.93 -3.15 30.16
C LEU A 87 -2.91 -3.82 29.19
N MET A 88 -4.17 -4.02 29.62
CA MET A 88 -5.26 -4.63 28.85
C MET A 88 -5.63 -3.91 27.53
N VAL A 89 -5.07 -2.73 27.26
CA VAL A 89 -5.38 -1.96 26.04
C VAL A 89 -4.13 -1.58 25.24
N VAL A 90 -2.96 -2.05 25.66
CA VAL A 90 -1.66 -1.72 25.06
C VAL A 90 -1.57 -2.24 23.62
N ASP A 91 -1.98 -3.49 23.39
CA ASP A 91 -2.00 -4.14 22.07
C ASP A 91 -3.03 -3.53 21.10
N GLY A 92 -3.77 -2.53 21.56
CA GLY A 92 -4.82 -1.86 20.80
C GLY A 92 -6.08 -2.72 20.63
N LYS A 93 -6.23 -3.83 21.36
CA LYS A 93 -7.43 -4.65 21.44
C LYS A 93 -7.78 -4.85 22.92
N MET A 94 -8.92 -5.50 23.14
CA MET A 94 -9.36 -5.88 24.47
C MET A 94 -10.28 -7.09 24.30
N SER A 95 -9.77 -8.26 24.66
CA SER A 95 -10.46 -9.53 24.55
C SER A 95 -11.34 -9.81 25.77
N GLU A 96 -12.29 -10.75 25.61
CA GLU A 96 -13.12 -11.21 26.73
C GLU A 96 -12.31 -11.94 27.81
N THR A 97 -11.21 -12.61 27.43
CA THR A 97 -10.37 -13.38 28.34
C THR A 97 -9.46 -12.49 29.17
N GLU A 98 -8.95 -11.39 28.62
CA GLU A 98 -8.23 -10.38 29.38
C GLU A 98 -9.13 -9.70 30.42
N ILE A 99 -10.36 -9.33 30.07
CA ILE A 99 -11.32 -8.77 31.03
C ILE A 99 -11.62 -9.79 32.14
N THR A 100 -11.74 -11.07 31.76
CA THR A 100 -11.98 -12.16 32.72
C THR A 100 -10.81 -12.27 33.70
N PHE A 101 -9.58 -12.23 33.20
CA PHE A 101 -8.38 -12.31 34.04
C PHE A 101 -8.19 -11.05 34.89
N PHE A 102 -8.42 -9.87 34.35
CA PHE A 102 -8.39 -8.59 35.07
C PHE A 102 -9.39 -8.59 36.26
N VAL A 103 -10.64 -9.02 36.02
CA VAL A 103 -11.65 -9.12 37.07
C VAL A 103 -11.25 -10.16 38.12
N TYR A 104 -10.66 -11.29 37.71
CA TYR A 104 -10.14 -12.31 38.62
C TYR A 104 -9.01 -11.76 39.51
N ALA A 105 -7.97 -11.16 38.92
CA ALA A 105 -6.83 -10.63 39.65
C ALA A 105 -7.24 -9.49 40.60
N GLY A 106 -8.09 -8.57 40.14
CA GLY A 106 -8.61 -7.49 40.97
C GLY A 106 -9.50 -7.97 42.12
N GLY A 107 -10.26 -9.06 41.92
CA GLY A 107 -11.02 -9.70 43.00
C GLY A 107 -10.11 -10.25 44.11
N LEU A 108 -8.96 -10.81 43.75
CA LEU A 108 -7.96 -11.33 44.70
C LEU A 108 -7.23 -10.24 45.50
N LEU A 109 -7.20 -9.01 44.99
CA LEU A 109 -6.75 -7.82 45.70
C LEU A 109 -7.86 -7.19 46.58
N GLY A 110 -9.06 -7.78 46.61
CA GLY A 110 -10.17 -7.35 47.47
C GLY A 110 -11.07 -6.27 46.86
N PHE A 111 -10.98 -5.99 45.56
CA PHE A 111 -11.86 -5.02 44.90
C PHE A 111 -13.21 -5.63 44.55
N THR A 112 -14.26 -4.80 44.65
CA THR A 112 -15.63 -5.22 44.30
C THR A 112 -15.84 -5.24 42.78
N SER A 113 -16.79 -6.06 42.32
CA SER A 113 -17.17 -6.14 40.90
C SER A 113 -17.58 -4.79 40.30
N ASN A 114 -18.15 -3.88 41.09
CA ASN A 114 -18.52 -2.53 40.64
C ASN A 114 -17.29 -1.68 40.29
N ILE A 115 -16.25 -1.69 41.14
CA ILE A 115 -14.99 -0.97 40.89
C ILE A 115 -14.31 -1.55 39.65
N LEU A 116 -14.19 -2.87 39.58
CA LEU A 116 -13.58 -3.58 38.44
C LEU A 116 -14.33 -3.28 37.14
N THR A 117 -15.66 -3.29 37.19
CA THR A 117 -16.50 -2.96 36.02
C THR A 117 -16.30 -1.54 35.54
N LYS A 118 -16.20 -0.57 36.45
CA LYS A 118 -15.91 0.81 36.09
C LYS A 118 -14.53 0.93 35.44
N LEU A 119 -13.50 0.29 36.00
CA LEU A 119 -12.13 0.40 35.51
C LEU A 119 -11.96 -0.20 34.11
N TRP A 120 -12.42 -1.43 33.86
CA TRP A 120 -12.26 -2.00 32.51
C TRP A 120 -13.10 -1.24 31.48
N LYS A 121 -14.26 -0.70 31.85
CA LYS A 121 -15.06 0.16 30.95
C LYS A 121 -14.35 1.48 30.65
N THR A 122 -13.69 2.08 31.63
CA THR A 122 -12.87 3.28 31.43
C THR A 122 -11.70 2.98 30.49
N ALA A 123 -10.94 1.90 30.74
CA ALA A 123 -9.84 1.46 29.87
C ALA A 123 -10.33 1.24 28.43
N ARG A 124 -11.46 0.56 28.27
CA ARG A 124 -12.09 0.36 26.96
C ARG A 124 -12.46 1.67 26.29
N SER A 125 -13.06 2.61 27.02
CA SER A 125 -13.43 3.93 26.47
C SER A 125 -12.21 4.71 26.01
N MET A 126 -11.08 4.59 26.71
CA MET A 126 -9.80 5.20 26.30
C MET A 126 -9.27 4.56 25.02
N LEU A 127 -9.32 3.23 24.91
CA LEU A 127 -8.95 2.51 23.70
C LEU A 127 -9.84 2.90 22.51
N GLU A 128 -11.16 2.90 22.69
CA GLU A 128 -12.11 3.22 21.62
C GLU A 128 -11.97 4.68 21.15
N ALA A 129 -11.51 5.60 22.01
CA ALA A 129 -11.25 6.99 21.64
C ALA A 129 -10.11 7.15 20.61
N THR A 130 -9.14 6.22 20.58
CA THR A 130 -8.04 6.23 19.59
C THR A 130 -8.45 5.62 18.25
N LYS A 131 -9.60 4.93 18.20
CA LYS A 131 -10.08 4.28 16.98
C LYS A 131 -10.73 5.25 16.00
N PRO A 132 -10.77 4.92 14.70
CA PRO A 132 -11.44 5.75 13.69
C PRO A 132 -12.91 6.02 14.04
N LEU A 133 -13.30 7.30 13.96
CA LEU A 133 -14.71 7.69 14.05
C LEU A 133 -15.37 7.52 12.68
N ALA A 134 -16.55 6.91 12.67
CA ALA A 134 -17.34 6.72 11.47
C ALA A 134 -18.82 7.01 11.72
N LYS A 135 -19.49 7.51 10.68
CA LYS A 135 -20.95 7.58 10.60
C LYS A 135 -21.45 6.36 9.84
N ILE A 136 -22.27 5.54 10.49
CA ILE A 136 -22.94 4.40 9.89
C ILE A 136 -24.40 4.76 9.63
N SER A 137 -24.83 4.65 8.38
CA SER A 137 -26.22 4.92 7.98
C SER A 137 -26.90 3.66 7.45
N ALA A 138 -28.04 3.30 8.01
CA ALA A 138 -28.86 2.16 7.64
C ALA A 138 -30.32 2.62 7.44
N GLY A 139 -30.74 2.75 6.18
CA GLY A 139 -32.03 3.36 5.85
C GLY A 139 -32.10 4.82 6.30
N LYS A 140 -33.10 5.17 7.14
CA LYS A 140 -33.26 6.52 7.71
C LYS A 140 -32.47 6.75 9.00
N ASN A 141 -31.86 5.71 9.56
CA ASN A 141 -31.13 5.79 10.81
C ASN A 141 -29.65 6.03 10.52
N ALA A 142 -29.04 6.97 11.24
CA ALA A 142 -27.60 7.16 11.24
C ALA A 142 -27.08 7.21 12.68
N SER A 143 -25.93 6.60 12.91
CA SER A 143 -25.27 6.57 14.22
C SER A 143 -23.78 6.81 14.05
N LEU A 144 -23.20 7.60 14.95
CA LEU A 144 -21.76 7.75 15.06
C LEU A 144 -21.21 6.61 15.92
N VAL A 145 -20.16 5.97 15.43
CA VAL A 145 -19.52 4.84 16.08
C VAL A 145 -18.00 4.91 15.90
N ARG A 146 -17.27 4.31 16.84
CA ARG A 146 -15.84 4.03 16.69
C ARG A 146 -15.67 2.65 16.07
N LEU A 147 -14.86 2.55 15.02
CA LEU A 147 -14.58 1.28 14.35
C LEU A 147 -13.59 0.47 15.17
N THR A 148 -14.02 -0.65 15.74
CA THR A 148 -13.17 -1.54 16.55
C THR A 148 -12.15 -2.29 15.69
N SER A 149 -12.48 -2.53 14.41
CA SER A 149 -11.53 -2.98 13.40
C SER A 149 -11.90 -2.40 12.03
N LEU A 150 -10.89 -2.24 11.17
CA LEU A 150 -11.03 -1.77 9.81
C LEU A 150 -10.00 -2.51 8.93
N SER A 151 -10.45 -2.94 7.75
CA SER A 151 -9.63 -3.44 6.65
C SER A 151 -10.22 -2.96 5.32
N GLU A 152 -9.59 -3.28 4.19
CA GLU A 152 -10.09 -2.89 2.87
C GLU A 152 -11.46 -3.51 2.54
N SER A 153 -11.78 -4.67 3.11
CA SER A 153 -12.98 -5.43 2.79
C SER A 153 -13.98 -5.52 3.94
N ARG A 154 -13.64 -5.01 5.14
CA ARG A 154 -14.46 -5.22 6.33
C ARG A 154 -14.24 -4.15 7.39
N CYS A 155 -15.27 -3.84 8.14
CA CYS A 155 -15.14 -3.15 9.42
C CYS A 155 -16.00 -3.81 10.51
N THR A 156 -15.64 -3.55 11.75
CA THR A 156 -16.47 -3.90 12.92
C THR A 156 -16.66 -2.68 13.80
N PHE A 157 -17.82 -2.60 14.44
CA PHE A 157 -18.13 -1.55 15.40
C PHE A 157 -19.15 -2.06 16.41
N ARG A 158 -19.30 -1.33 17.50
CA ARG A 158 -20.27 -1.63 18.54
C ARG A 158 -21.53 -0.79 18.36
N ASN A 159 -22.68 -1.43 18.54
CA ASN A 159 -23.98 -0.78 18.42
C ASN A 159 -24.86 -1.17 19.63
N PRO A 160 -25.63 -0.26 20.24
CA PRO A 160 -26.57 -0.62 21.30
C PRO A 160 -27.69 -1.57 20.85
N ARG A 161 -27.92 -1.68 19.54
CA ARG A 161 -28.96 -2.54 18.95
C ARG A 161 -28.36 -3.45 17.88
N ALA A 162 -28.87 -4.67 17.83
CA ALA A 162 -28.64 -5.58 16.72
C ALA A 162 -29.06 -4.96 15.38
N MET A 163 -28.38 -5.36 14.31
CA MET A 163 -28.71 -4.93 12.95
C MET A 163 -29.26 -6.12 12.15
N VAL A 164 -30.13 -5.83 11.19
CA VAL A 164 -30.71 -6.87 10.35
C VAL A 164 -29.60 -7.48 9.48
N PRO A 165 -29.44 -8.82 9.46
CA PRO A 165 -28.46 -9.48 8.58
C PRO A 165 -28.67 -9.09 7.12
N ASN A 166 -27.57 -8.95 6.38
CA ASN A 166 -27.52 -8.56 4.97
C ASN A 166 -28.13 -7.18 4.64
N MET A 167 -28.44 -6.36 5.65
CA MET A 167 -28.91 -4.99 5.45
C MET A 167 -27.80 -4.14 4.83
N PRO A 168 -28.10 -3.34 3.79
CA PRO A 168 -27.15 -2.39 3.23
C PRO A 168 -26.92 -1.25 4.24
N VAL A 169 -25.65 -0.87 4.37
CA VAL A 169 -25.21 0.22 5.23
C VAL A 169 -24.23 1.11 4.48
N TYR A 170 -24.24 2.39 4.80
CA TYR A 170 -23.27 3.36 4.30
C TYR A 170 -22.31 3.75 5.41
N ILE A 171 -21.02 3.70 5.12
CA ILE A 171 -19.92 4.02 6.02
C ILE A 171 -19.29 5.32 5.56
N GLN A 172 -19.18 6.30 6.44
CA GLN A 172 -18.42 7.52 6.20
C GLN A 172 -17.38 7.71 7.31
N ILE A 173 -16.12 7.80 6.93
CA ILE A 173 -15.00 7.99 7.85
C ILE A 173 -14.84 9.47 8.19
N SER A 174 -14.60 9.81 9.46
CA SER A 174 -14.28 11.17 9.87
C SER A 174 -12.87 11.57 9.42
N LYS A 175 -12.70 12.80 8.92
CA LYS A 175 -11.40 13.31 8.43
C LYS A 175 -10.42 13.68 9.55
N SER A 176 -10.93 14.22 10.64
CA SER A 176 -10.14 14.77 11.75
C SER A 176 -10.41 14.05 13.08
N GLY A 177 -11.21 12.97 13.04
CA GLY A 177 -11.75 12.34 14.24
C GLY A 177 -12.87 13.14 14.92
N SER A 178 -13.30 14.28 14.33
CA SER A 178 -14.45 15.08 14.76
C SER A 178 -15.76 14.67 14.08
N GLU A 179 -16.89 15.14 14.62
CA GLU A 179 -18.23 14.86 14.08
C GLU A 179 -18.64 15.82 12.94
N GLU A 180 -17.73 16.66 12.46
CA GLU A 180 -18.04 17.76 11.54
C GLU A 180 -17.77 17.40 10.08
N GLU A 181 -16.61 16.79 9.81
CA GLU A 181 -16.16 16.49 8.46
C GLU A 181 -15.96 14.99 8.21
N PHE A 182 -16.59 14.51 7.14
CA PHE A 182 -16.51 13.11 6.72
C PHE A 182 -16.03 12.99 5.27
N TYR A 183 -15.38 11.87 4.98
CA TYR A 183 -15.11 11.40 3.63
C TYR A 183 -16.39 10.92 2.93
N ASP A 184 -16.27 10.64 1.62
CA ASP A 184 -17.35 10.10 0.82
C ASP A 184 -17.79 8.73 1.32
N ARG A 185 -19.09 8.44 1.15
CA ARG A 185 -19.69 7.20 1.65
C ARG A 185 -19.22 5.98 0.88
N VAL A 186 -19.06 4.88 1.62
CA VAL A 186 -18.79 3.54 1.09
C VAL A 186 -19.96 2.62 1.41
N GLU A 187 -20.38 1.83 0.43
CA GLU A 187 -21.41 0.81 0.63
C GLU A 187 -20.84 -0.47 1.26
N GLY A 188 -21.54 -0.98 2.28
CA GLY A 188 -21.26 -2.26 2.93
C GLY A 188 -22.54 -3.03 3.26
N ARG A 189 -22.38 -4.27 3.72
CA ARG A 189 -23.47 -5.16 4.15
C ARG A 189 -23.19 -5.78 5.51
N VAL A 190 -24.20 -5.83 6.37
CA VAL A 190 -24.10 -6.50 7.67
C VAL A 190 -23.94 -8.01 7.46
N THR A 191 -22.77 -8.56 7.81
CA THR A 191 -22.45 -9.99 7.60
C THR A 191 -22.45 -10.80 8.89
N GLY A 192 -22.39 -10.15 10.05
CA GLY A 192 -22.42 -10.85 11.32
C GLY A 192 -22.71 -9.91 12.49
N GLN A 193 -23.15 -10.51 13.59
CA GLN A 193 -23.31 -9.81 14.85
C GLN A 193 -23.08 -10.76 16.02
N ARG A 194 -22.54 -10.25 17.13
CA ARG A 194 -22.27 -11.02 18.35
C ARG A 194 -22.58 -10.15 19.57
N GLN A 195 -23.32 -10.71 20.52
CA GLN A 195 -23.53 -10.09 21.84
C GLN A 195 -22.23 -10.17 22.65
N GLU A 196 -21.80 -9.03 23.21
CA GLU A 196 -20.62 -8.96 24.08
C GLU A 196 -20.95 -9.55 25.46
N LYS A 197 -20.15 -10.53 25.92
CA LYS A 197 -20.41 -11.24 27.19
C LYS A 197 -20.35 -10.32 28.43
N TRP A 198 -19.43 -9.36 28.42
CA TRP A 198 -19.22 -8.42 29.54
C TRP A 198 -19.99 -7.10 29.36
N ASP A 199 -20.67 -6.89 28.23
CA ASP A 199 -21.48 -5.70 27.98
C ASP A 199 -22.79 -6.04 27.28
N GLU A 200 -23.77 -6.48 28.07
CA GLU A 200 -25.10 -6.88 27.61
C GLU A 200 -25.85 -5.78 26.82
N LYS A 201 -25.45 -4.51 26.97
CA LYS A 201 -26.08 -3.39 26.27
C LYS A 201 -25.45 -3.10 24.91
N SER A 202 -24.54 -3.95 24.44
CA SER A 202 -23.78 -3.71 23.22
C SER A 202 -23.58 -4.95 22.37
N VAL A 203 -23.91 -4.80 21.10
CA VAL A 203 -23.73 -5.83 20.07
C VAL A 203 -22.57 -5.40 19.18
N SER A 204 -21.61 -6.31 18.98
CA SER A 204 -20.56 -6.14 17.98
C SER A 204 -21.14 -6.47 16.61
N ILE A 205 -21.09 -5.52 15.69
CA ILE A 205 -21.60 -5.64 14.32
C ILE A 205 -20.42 -5.76 13.37
N ARG A 206 -20.52 -6.70 12.43
CA ARG A 206 -19.57 -6.89 11.32
C ARG A 206 -20.22 -6.47 10.01
N VAL A 207 -19.50 -5.66 9.26
CA VAL A 207 -19.91 -5.17 7.95
C VAL A 207 -18.82 -5.48 6.93
N ASP A 208 -19.18 -6.15 5.84
CA ASP A 208 -18.28 -6.36 4.71
C ASP A 208 -18.51 -5.23 3.69
N ILE A 209 -17.43 -4.64 3.22
CA ILE A 209 -17.42 -3.55 2.24
C ILE A 209 -17.64 -4.17 0.85
N VAL A 210 -18.67 -3.72 0.14
CA VAL A 210 -19.07 -4.30 -1.16
C VAL A 210 -18.72 -3.41 -2.35
N GLN A 211 -18.13 -2.24 -2.08
CA GLN A 211 -17.71 -1.26 -3.08
C GLN A 211 -16.18 -1.21 -3.16
N ARG A 212 -15.64 -1.01 -4.37
CA ARG A 212 -14.21 -0.74 -4.55
C ARG A 212 -13.81 0.56 -3.84
N LEU A 213 -12.77 0.50 -3.02
CA LEU A 213 -12.24 1.65 -2.31
C LEU A 213 -11.43 2.59 -3.22
N GLY A 214 -11.42 3.87 -2.88
CA GLY A 214 -10.65 4.92 -3.52
C GLY A 214 -10.35 6.02 -2.51
N ASP A 215 -9.46 6.94 -2.87
CA ASP A 215 -8.93 7.95 -1.94
C ASP A 215 -10.03 8.85 -1.33
N GLN A 216 -11.11 9.12 -2.06
CA GLN A 216 -12.22 9.92 -1.56
C GLN A 216 -12.95 9.32 -0.35
N HIS A 217 -12.76 8.02 -0.07
CA HIS A 217 -13.46 7.30 1.00
C HIS A 217 -12.73 7.34 2.36
N GLY A 218 -11.47 7.79 2.43
CA GLY A 218 -10.73 7.92 3.69
C GLY A 218 -10.21 6.61 4.31
N ILE A 219 -10.69 5.44 3.86
CA ILE A 219 -10.32 4.14 4.45
C ILE A 219 -8.86 3.80 4.18
N LEU A 220 -8.37 4.04 2.97
CA LEU A 220 -6.99 3.72 2.59
C LEU A 220 -5.98 4.60 3.35
N GLN A 221 -6.34 5.84 3.66
CA GLN A 221 -5.55 6.77 4.46
C GLN A 221 -5.37 6.28 5.89
N ILE A 222 -6.38 5.63 6.46
CA ILE A 222 -6.31 5.06 7.82
C ILE A 222 -5.53 3.76 7.83
N LEU A 223 -5.72 2.89 6.83
CA LEU A 223 -5.08 1.59 6.76
C LEU A 223 -3.60 1.68 6.40
N PHE A 224 -3.26 2.68 5.59
CA PHE A 224 -1.91 2.89 5.08
C PHE A 224 -1.48 4.33 5.36
N PRO A 225 -1.41 4.76 6.64
CA PRO A 225 -1.08 6.13 6.99
C PRO A 225 0.23 6.55 6.32
N ASP A 226 1.23 5.69 6.28
CA ASP A 226 2.51 5.95 5.60
C ASP A 226 2.38 6.24 4.09
N ARG A 227 1.37 5.73 3.40
CA ARG A 227 1.13 6.06 1.98
C ARG A 227 0.46 7.41 1.77
N TYR A 228 -0.17 7.94 2.81
CA TYR A 228 -1.02 9.13 2.78
C TYR A 228 -0.60 10.23 3.76
N GLU A 229 0.43 10.01 4.57
CA GLU A 229 1.04 10.99 5.45
C GLU A 229 1.48 12.18 4.59
N ILE A 230 0.76 13.28 4.79
CA ILE A 230 1.14 14.58 4.26
C ILE A 230 2.37 14.98 5.06
N SER A 231 3.56 14.85 4.47
CA SER A 231 4.75 15.52 4.99
C SER A 231 4.40 16.99 5.18
N THR A 232 4.66 17.53 6.36
CA THR A 232 4.47 18.95 6.71
C THR A 232 5.44 19.89 5.97
N VAL A 233 6.10 19.41 4.92
CA VAL A 233 6.83 20.25 3.98
C VAL A 233 5.82 20.68 2.93
N ASN A 234 5.69 22.00 2.74
CA ASN A 234 4.91 22.59 1.64
C ASN A 234 5.50 22.19 0.27
N ASP A 235 5.28 20.94 -0.15
CA ASP A 235 5.87 20.33 -1.36
C ASP A 235 4.86 20.25 -2.51
N ARG A 236 3.68 20.87 -2.42
CA ARG A 236 2.73 20.88 -3.54
C ARG A 236 3.14 21.93 -4.57
N LEU A 237 3.44 21.47 -5.79
CA LEU A 237 3.54 22.35 -6.93
C LEU A 237 2.13 22.81 -7.32
N THR A 238 2.01 24.07 -7.73
CA THR A 238 0.76 24.61 -8.29
C THR A 238 0.87 24.56 -9.81
N PRO A 239 0.34 23.51 -10.47
CA PRO A 239 0.33 23.46 -11.94
C PRO A 239 -0.57 24.57 -12.49
N LYS A 240 -0.21 25.12 -13.65
CA LYS A 240 -1.09 25.97 -14.46
C LYS A 240 -2.20 25.15 -15.08
N LYS A 241 -1.92 23.90 -15.47
CA LYS A 241 -2.92 22.99 -16.06
C LYS A 241 -3.78 22.37 -14.97
N SER A 242 -5.08 22.63 -15.01
CA SER A 242 -6.06 22.09 -14.06
C SER A 242 -6.19 20.56 -14.09
N SER A 243 -5.74 19.91 -15.16
CA SER A 243 -5.67 18.45 -15.31
C SER A 243 -4.52 17.79 -14.55
N LEU A 244 -3.57 18.58 -14.04
CA LEU A 244 -2.39 18.08 -13.34
C LEU A 244 -2.49 18.26 -11.82
N THR A 245 -1.64 17.49 -11.15
CA THR A 245 -1.16 17.72 -9.80
C THR A 245 0.35 17.61 -9.84
N GLY A 246 1.05 18.32 -8.95
CA GLY A 246 2.50 18.23 -8.87
C GLY A 246 2.97 18.24 -7.44
N ARG A 247 4.11 17.60 -7.21
CA ARG A 247 4.79 17.62 -5.92
C ARG A 247 6.30 17.71 -6.10
N ILE A 248 6.98 18.23 -5.10
CA ILE A 248 8.43 18.18 -4.99
C ILE A 248 8.80 16.87 -4.29
N VAL A 249 9.81 16.18 -4.81
CA VAL A 249 10.36 14.94 -4.26
C VAL A 249 11.89 15.01 -4.20
N ASN A 250 12.50 14.16 -3.37
CA ASN A 250 13.96 14.11 -3.27
C ASN A 250 14.52 12.91 -4.07
N CYS A 251 15.62 13.12 -4.76
CA CYS A 251 16.32 12.08 -5.50
C CYS A 251 17.06 11.13 -4.55
N PHE A 252 16.76 9.83 -4.58
CA PHE A 252 17.53 8.85 -3.82
C PHE A 252 18.99 8.73 -4.29
N ALA A 253 19.23 8.92 -5.59
CA ALA A 253 20.55 8.73 -6.19
C ALA A 253 21.54 9.88 -5.91
N CYS A 254 21.11 11.09 -5.56
CA CYS A 254 22.05 12.18 -5.25
C CYS A 254 21.62 13.11 -4.10
N GLY A 255 20.43 12.88 -3.51
CA GLY A 255 19.92 13.69 -2.42
C GLY A 255 19.29 15.04 -2.83
N ASN A 256 19.26 15.41 -4.11
CA ASN A 256 18.61 16.64 -4.58
C ASN A 256 17.14 16.67 -4.15
N ASP A 257 16.72 17.72 -3.44
CA ASP A 257 15.40 17.91 -2.84
C ASP A 257 14.43 18.75 -3.67
N LYS A 258 14.77 19.07 -4.93
CA LYS A 258 13.99 19.95 -5.81
C LYS A 258 13.50 19.26 -7.08
N VAL A 259 13.22 17.95 -7.03
CA VAL A 259 12.75 17.22 -8.21
C VAL A 259 11.24 17.36 -8.34
N HIS A 260 10.76 17.82 -9.49
CA HIS A 260 9.33 17.97 -9.76
C HIS A 260 8.72 16.67 -10.26
N PHE A 261 7.77 16.12 -9.51
CA PHE A 261 7.00 14.94 -9.88
C PHE A 261 5.58 15.35 -10.27
N TRP A 262 5.23 15.18 -11.55
CA TRP A 262 3.91 15.48 -12.09
C TRP A 262 3.01 14.25 -12.10
N SER A 263 1.71 14.45 -11.93
CA SER A 263 0.72 13.37 -12.04
C SER A 263 -0.55 13.89 -12.67
N LEU A 264 -1.05 13.14 -13.67
CA LEU A 264 -2.32 13.42 -14.31
C LEU A 264 -3.48 13.07 -13.39
N ARG A 265 -4.46 13.97 -13.24
CA ARG A 265 -5.68 13.69 -12.49
C ARG A 265 -6.47 12.57 -13.16
N ALA A 266 -7.02 11.67 -12.36
CA ALA A 266 -7.81 10.56 -12.87
C ALA A 266 -8.99 11.06 -13.72
N ARG A 267 -9.20 10.42 -14.89
CA ARG A 267 -10.27 10.72 -15.85
C ARG A 267 -10.26 12.16 -16.39
N SER A 268 -9.11 12.83 -16.37
CA SER A 268 -8.98 14.20 -16.89
C SER A 268 -8.80 14.27 -18.40
N MET A 269 -8.34 13.20 -19.04
CA MET A 269 -8.10 13.15 -20.49
C MET A 269 -8.89 12.03 -21.14
N ILE A 270 -9.36 12.30 -22.36
CA ILE A 270 -9.85 11.30 -23.30
C ILE A 270 -8.64 10.75 -24.05
N THR A 271 -8.49 9.42 -24.05
CA THR A 271 -7.36 8.73 -24.66
C THR A 271 -7.81 7.70 -25.68
N LYS A 272 -6.99 7.47 -26.71
CA LYS A 272 -7.12 6.37 -27.67
C LYS A 272 -5.87 5.51 -27.56
N GLN A 273 -6.05 4.21 -27.40
CA GLN A 273 -4.94 3.26 -27.31
C GLN A 273 -4.42 2.93 -28.71
N ASN A 274 -3.11 2.95 -28.90
CA ASN A 274 -2.47 2.47 -30.12
C ASN A 274 -2.51 0.92 -30.19
N ILE A 275 -2.04 0.33 -31.29
CA ILE A 275 -2.05 -1.14 -31.47
C ILE A 275 -1.25 -1.90 -30.42
N PHE A 276 -0.32 -1.24 -29.72
CA PHE A 276 0.50 -1.82 -28.66
C PHE A 276 -0.05 -1.56 -27.25
N GLY A 277 -1.13 -0.77 -27.11
CA GLY A 277 -1.72 -0.43 -25.82
C GLY A 277 -1.07 0.77 -25.12
N ILE A 278 -0.44 1.67 -25.89
CA ILE A 278 0.06 2.95 -25.38
C ILE A 278 -1.00 4.04 -25.65
N PRO A 279 -1.32 4.89 -24.65
CA PRO A 279 -2.31 5.94 -24.82
C PRO A 279 -1.78 7.10 -25.66
N LYS A 280 -2.61 7.54 -26.59
CA LYS A 280 -2.57 8.88 -27.19
C LYS A 280 -3.60 9.77 -26.52
N TYR A 281 -3.19 10.95 -26.09
CA TYR A 281 -4.04 11.95 -25.45
C TYR A 281 -4.73 12.81 -26.51
N LEU A 282 -6.06 12.72 -26.62
CA LEU A 282 -6.81 13.37 -27.71
C LEU A 282 -7.39 14.72 -27.31
N SER A 283 -8.03 14.78 -26.14
CA SER A 283 -8.73 15.97 -25.67
C SER A 283 -8.94 15.92 -24.16
N PRO A 284 -9.17 17.06 -23.49
CA PRO A 284 -9.57 17.05 -22.10
C PRO A 284 -10.97 16.46 -21.92
N SER A 285 -11.20 15.92 -20.73
CA SER A 285 -12.51 15.48 -20.26
C SER A 285 -13.16 16.61 -19.47
N GLY A 286 -14.36 17.02 -19.90
CA GLY A 286 -15.07 18.14 -19.28
C GLY A 286 -14.36 19.48 -19.50
N SER A 287 -14.21 20.26 -18.43
CA SER A 287 -13.67 21.63 -18.47
C SER A 287 -12.21 21.74 -18.03
N MET A 288 -11.46 20.63 -18.04
CA MET A 288 -10.04 20.64 -17.65
C MET A 288 -9.14 21.08 -18.80
N ASP A 289 -7.93 21.52 -18.47
CA ASP A 289 -6.92 21.88 -19.48
C ASP A 289 -6.31 20.64 -20.13
N PHE A 290 -6.11 20.68 -21.44
CA PHE A 290 -5.45 19.59 -22.15
C PHE A 290 -4.02 19.37 -21.66
N CYS A 291 -3.63 18.11 -21.52
CA CYS A 291 -2.26 17.70 -21.23
C CYS A 291 -1.95 16.40 -21.97
N ASP A 292 -0.99 16.46 -22.91
CA ASP A 292 -0.33 15.25 -23.39
C ASP A 292 0.64 14.79 -22.31
N PHE A 293 0.19 13.83 -21.49
CA PHE A 293 0.96 13.40 -20.33
C PHE A 293 2.15 12.53 -20.71
N ASN A 294 2.22 12.00 -21.95
CA ASN A 294 3.41 11.29 -22.40
C ASN A 294 4.67 12.19 -22.33
N LEU A 295 4.51 13.52 -22.49
CA LEU A 295 5.58 14.49 -22.36
C LEU A 295 6.10 14.63 -20.91
N LEU A 296 5.26 14.32 -19.90
CA LEU A 296 5.53 14.61 -18.49
C LEU A 296 5.64 13.36 -17.59
N ASP A 297 5.24 12.18 -18.09
CA ASP A 297 5.18 10.94 -17.29
C ASP A 297 6.52 10.61 -16.62
N VAL A 298 7.63 10.86 -17.31
CA VAL A 298 8.97 10.67 -16.75
C VAL A 298 9.40 11.88 -15.92
N THR A 299 9.65 11.61 -14.64
CA THR A 299 10.29 12.53 -13.71
C THR A 299 11.80 12.37 -13.78
N SER A 300 12.54 13.48 -13.79
CA SER A 300 13.99 13.50 -13.98
C SER A 300 14.68 14.41 -12.98
N CYS A 301 15.71 13.89 -12.30
CA CYS A 301 16.60 14.70 -11.47
C CYS A 301 17.68 15.36 -12.35
N THR A 302 17.56 16.66 -12.60
CA THR A 302 18.51 17.42 -13.43
C THR A 302 19.94 17.49 -12.87
N SER A 303 20.14 17.19 -11.57
CA SER A 303 21.47 17.18 -10.96
C SER A 303 22.30 15.94 -11.25
N CYS A 304 21.67 14.77 -11.45
CA CYS A 304 22.40 13.50 -11.64
C CYS A 304 21.85 12.62 -12.76
N GLY A 305 20.76 13.00 -13.40
CA GLY A 305 20.16 12.24 -14.51
C GLY A 305 19.33 11.04 -14.10
N PHE A 306 19.14 10.78 -12.79
CA PHE A 306 18.23 9.73 -12.33
C PHE A 306 16.79 10.07 -12.76
N SER A 307 16.18 9.19 -13.55
CA SER A 307 14.89 9.41 -14.18
C SER A 307 14.01 8.18 -14.18
N THR A 308 12.72 8.35 -13.87
CA THR A 308 11.71 7.28 -13.90
C THR A 308 10.31 7.88 -13.72
N ASN A 309 9.27 7.14 -14.10
CA ASN A 309 7.87 7.50 -13.86
C ASN A 309 7.28 6.78 -12.62
N ILE A 310 8.12 6.15 -11.79
CA ILE A 310 7.74 5.46 -10.57
C ILE A 310 7.99 6.38 -9.37
N LEU A 311 6.93 6.81 -8.67
CA LEU A 311 7.05 7.72 -7.53
C LEU A 311 7.88 7.09 -6.40
N GLU A 312 7.77 5.78 -6.23
CA GLU A 312 8.45 5.00 -5.19
C GLU A 312 9.97 5.01 -5.30
N ASN A 313 10.49 5.34 -6.49
CA ASN A 313 11.91 5.49 -6.77
C ASN A 313 12.44 6.90 -6.41
N PHE A 314 11.58 7.77 -5.88
CA PHE A 314 11.95 9.04 -5.27
C PHE A 314 11.57 9.05 -3.80
N ARG A 315 12.30 9.83 -3.01
CA ARG A 315 12.01 10.05 -1.60
C ARG A 315 10.91 11.12 -1.50
N SER A 316 9.68 10.68 -1.33
CA SER A 316 8.53 11.55 -1.06
C SER A 316 8.33 11.86 0.44
N GLN A 317 9.08 11.20 1.32
CA GLN A 317 8.97 11.29 2.79
C GLN A 317 10.36 11.11 3.44
N SER A 318 10.61 11.76 4.57
CA SER A 318 11.93 11.81 5.22
C SER A 318 12.49 10.45 5.64
N ASN A 319 11.62 9.48 5.99
CA ASN A 319 12.02 8.19 6.57
C ASN A 319 12.04 7.03 5.57
N ARG A 320 11.81 7.28 4.28
CA ARG A 320 11.76 6.23 3.26
C ARG A 320 13.16 5.87 2.79
N ASN A 321 13.48 4.58 2.78
CA ASN A 321 14.71 4.05 2.17
C ASN A 321 14.54 3.86 0.65
N ALA A 322 15.65 3.94 -0.09
CA ALA A 322 15.65 3.67 -1.52
C ALA A 322 15.27 2.21 -1.80
N PRO A 323 14.48 1.92 -2.85
CA PRO A 323 14.15 0.55 -3.23
C PRO A 323 15.29 -0.17 -3.97
N PHE A 324 16.49 0.40 -3.98
CA PHE A 324 17.69 -0.11 -4.64
C PHE A 324 18.94 0.29 -3.83
N ASN A 325 20.06 -0.41 -4.08
CA ASN A 325 21.34 -0.07 -3.47
C ASN A 325 21.91 1.21 -4.12
N VAL A 326 21.86 2.33 -3.39
CA VAL A 326 22.30 3.64 -3.89
C VAL A 326 23.81 3.67 -4.16
N GLU A 327 24.61 3.03 -3.32
CA GLU A 327 26.09 3.02 -3.46
C GLU A 327 26.48 2.31 -4.75
N GLN A 328 25.97 1.09 -4.97
CA GLN A 328 26.23 0.33 -6.20
C GLN A 328 25.67 1.05 -7.44
N PHE A 329 24.50 1.68 -7.33
CA PHE A 329 23.93 2.45 -8.43
C PHE A 329 24.85 3.61 -8.85
N GLN A 330 25.37 4.38 -7.88
CA GLN A 330 26.19 5.57 -8.10
C GLN A 330 27.56 5.28 -8.73
N GLU A 331 28.09 4.06 -8.61
CA GLU A 331 29.38 3.70 -9.20
C GLU A 331 29.39 3.94 -10.72
N GLY A 332 30.21 4.89 -11.17
CA GLY A 332 30.35 5.28 -12.58
C GLY A 332 29.16 6.07 -13.17
N TRP A 333 28.18 6.44 -12.34
CA TRP A 333 26.93 7.05 -12.82
C TRP A 333 27.12 8.46 -13.39
N GLU A 334 27.96 9.28 -12.77
CA GLU A 334 28.21 10.66 -13.21
C GLU A 334 28.78 10.72 -14.64
N GLU A 335 29.84 9.93 -14.91
CA GLU A 335 30.46 9.84 -16.24
C GLU A 335 29.46 9.31 -17.29
N ARG A 336 28.66 8.31 -16.93
CA ARG A 336 27.65 7.72 -17.81
C ARG A 336 26.58 8.73 -18.24
N MET A 337 26.17 9.61 -17.33
CA MET A 337 25.09 10.57 -17.58
C MET A 337 25.55 11.90 -18.14
N GLN A 338 26.85 12.20 -18.10
CA GLN A 338 27.41 13.49 -18.49
C GLN A 338 26.90 13.97 -19.85
N SER A 339 27.04 13.15 -20.89
CA SER A 339 26.67 13.54 -22.26
C SER A 339 25.17 13.77 -22.47
N LEU A 340 24.31 13.13 -21.66
CA LEU A 340 22.86 13.32 -21.71
C LEU A 340 22.44 14.56 -20.91
N LEU A 341 23.07 14.81 -19.77
CA LEU A 341 22.82 16.00 -18.94
C LEU A 341 23.23 17.29 -19.65
N GLU A 342 24.32 17.27 -20.43
CA GLU A 342 24.74 18.41 -21.26
C GLU A 342 23.71 18.83 -22.32
N LYS A 343 22.78 17.93 -22.70
CA LYS A 343 21.68 18.26 -23.61
C LYS A 343 20.57 19.07 -22.93
N ILE A 344 20.53 19.12 -21.59
CA ILE A 344 19.55 19.91 -20.83
C ILE A 344 20.01 21.37 -20.80
N LYS A 345 19.55 22.15 -21.79
CA LYS A 345 19.90 23.58 -21.92
C LYS A 345 19.16 24.48 -20.92
N ASP A 346 17.92 24.12 -20.58
CA ASP A 346 17.08 24.84 -19.62
C ASP A 346 16.52 23.87 -18.58
N PRO A 347 17.20 23.70 -17.44
CA PRO A 347 16.75 22.83 -16.36
C PRO A 347 15.37 23.20 -15.80
N ALA A 348 15.01 24.49 -15.81
CA ALA A 348 13.72 24.94 -15.28
C ALA A 348 12.57 24.52 -16.20
N ALA A 349 12.73 24.73 -17.52
CA ALA A 349 11.76 24.26 -18.50
C ALA A 349 11.65 22.72 -18.51
N PHE A 350 12.79 22.02 -18.39
CA PHE A 350 12.84 20.55 -18.37
C PHE A 350 12.05 19.93 -17.21
N MET A 351 11.99 20.60 -16.05
CA MET A 351 11.22 20.18 -14.88
C MET A 351 9.79 20.75 -14.83
N SER A 352 9.39 21.55 -15.83
CA SER A 352 8.07 22.20 -15.86
C SER A 352 7.00 21.35 -16.54
N GLU A 353 5.74 21.77 -16.41
CA GLU A 353 4.59 21.16 -17.11
C GLU A 353 4.48 21.56 -18.60
N GLU A 354 5.39 22.39 -19.10
CA GLU A 354 5.44 22.87 -20.49
C GLU A 354 6.60 22.23 -21.28
N ARG A 355 6.97 21.01 -20.90
CA ARG A 355 8.02 20.25 -21.57
C ARG A 355 7.66 20.03 -23.04
N ASP A 356 8.59 20.39 -23.93
CA ASP A 356 8.44 20.11 -25.36
C ASP A 356 8.82 18.66 -25.71
N LEU A 357 8.66 18.29 -26.99
CA LEU A 357 8.96 16.95 -27.48
C LEU A 357 10.42 16.55 -27.24
N GLU A 358 11.41 17.41 -27.55
CA GLU A 358 12.82 17.03 -27.45
C GLU A 358 13.26 16.85 -26.00
N MET A 359 12.77 17.71 -25.11
CA MET A 359 12.96 17.54 -23.66
C MET A 359 12.28 16.26 -23.16
N ALA A 360 11.07 15.94 -23.66
CA ALA A 360 10.39 14.70 -23.30
C ALA A 360 11.21 13.49 -23.76
N LEU A 361 11.59 13.42 -25.04
CA LEU A 361 12.42 12.32 -25.57
C LEU A 361 13.71 12.14 -24.76
N LEU A 362 14.40 13.23 -24.42
CA LEU A 362 15.58 13.18 -23.55
C LEU A 362 15.26 12.61 -22.17
N SER A 363 14.10 12.96 -21.57
CA SER A 363 13.71 12.38 -20.27
C SER A 363 13.54 10.86 -20.34
N TYR A 364 12.99 10.32 -21.43
CA TYR A 364 12.89 8.88 -21.64
C TYR A 364 14.25 8.24 -21.85
N ASP A 365 15.19 8.89 -22.56
CA ASP A 365 16.58 8.40 -22.69
C ASP A 365 17.27 8.31 -21.33
N LEU A 366 17.14 9.34 -20.48
CA LEU A 366 17.64 9.32 -19.10
C LEU A 366 17.01 8.18 -18.29
N ALA A 367 15.70 7.94 -18.45
CA ALA A 367 15.00 6.90 -17.72
C ALA A 367 15.37 5.48 -18.18
N MET A 368 15.60 5.29 -19.48
CA MET A 368 16.11 4.03 -20.01
C MET A 368 17.51 3.73 -19.47
N GLU A 369 18.42 4.71 -19.44
CA GLU A 369 19.74 4.53 -18.83
C GLU A 369 19.67 4.30 -17.31
N THR A 370 18.73 4.95 -16.62
CA THR A 370 18.47 4.70 -15.19
C THR A 370 18.06 3.25 -14.96
N HIS A 371 17.07 2.74 -15.69
CA HIS A 371 16.63 1.36 -15.52
C HIS A 371 17.67 0.33 -16.01
N LYS A 372 18.47 0.67 -17.03
CA LYS A 372 19.61 -0.15 -17.44
C LYS A 372 20.62 -0.28 -16.30
N ARG A 373 21.00 0.84 -15.67
CA ARG A 373 21.87 0.80 -14.50
C ARG A 373 21.25 0.03 -13.33
N LEU A 374 19.96 0.23 -13.04
CA LEU A 374 19.25 -0.53 -12.01
C LEU A 374 19.23 -2.04 -12.31
N SER A 375 19.16 -2.45 -13.58
CA SER A 375 19.24 -3.86 -13.97
C SER A 375 20.63 -4.46 -13.75
N GLU A 376 21.70 -3.66 -13.95
CA GLU A 376 23.08 -4.10 -13.75
C GLU A 376 23.40 -4.38 -12.27
N VAL A 377 22.71 -3.70 -11.34
CA VAL A 377 22.97 -3.78 -9.90
C VAL A 377 21.88 -4.54 -9.11
N ALA A 378 20.78 -4.94 -9.74
CA ALA A 378 19.70 -5.65 -9.08
C ALA A 378 19.93 -7.16 -9.07
N ASP A 379 19.50 -7.84 -8.00
CA ASP A 379 19.50 -9.31 -7.92
C ASP A 379 18.63 -9.94 -9.03
N THR A 380 17.51 -9.29 -9.36
CA THR A 380 16.61 -9.70 -10.45
C THR A 380 16.52 -8.59 -11.51
N PRO A 381 17.22 -8.72 -12.65
CA PRO A 381 17.36 -7.63 -13.63
C PRO A 381 16.09 -7.43 -14.48
N TYR A 382 15.26 -8.47 -14.62
CA TYR A 382 14.23 -8.54 -15.65
C TYR A 382 13.11 -7.49 -15.50
N ALA A 383 12.75 -7.12 -14.27
CA ALA A 383 11.75 -6.09 -14.02
C ALA A 383 12.19 -4.72 -14.57
N ASN A 384 13.49 -4.40 -14.43
CA ASN A 384 14.05 -3.15 -14.93
C ASN A 384 14.15 -3.15 -16.46
N VAL A 385 14.57 -4.26 -17.08
CA VAL A 385 14.60 -4.38 -18.55
C VAL A 385 13.19 -4.27 -19.14
N ARG A 386 12.19 -4.91 -18.53
CA ARG A 386 10.79 -4.74 -18.91
C ARG A 386 10.34 -3.27 -18.79
N LYS A 387 10.78 -2.57 -17.74
CA LYS A 387 10.45 -1.16 -17.56
C LYS A 387 11.10 -0.28 -18.63
N MET A 388 12.34 -0.56 -19.03
CA MET A 388 12.99 0.09 -20.19
C MET A 388 12.16 -0.10 -21.46
N ALA A 389 11.72 -1.31 -21.75
CA ALA A 389 10.86 -1.59 -22.89
C ALA A 389 9.55 -0.79 -22.86
N SER A 390 8.88 -0.72 -21.70
CA SER A 390 7.66 0.08 -21.53
C SER A 390 7.91 1.58 -21.75
N LEU A 391 9.04 2.11 -21.31
CA LEU A 391 9.42 3.52 -21.53
C LEU A 391 9.68 3.78 -23.03
N ASN A 392 10.42 2.88 -23.69
CA ASN A 392 10.73 3.02 -25.11
C ASN A 392 9.47 2.88 -26.00
N MET A 393 8.46 2.11 -25.57
CA MET A 393 7.15 2.08 -26.24
C MET A 393 6.46 3.45 -26.25
N VAL A 394 6.50 4.19 -25.14
CA VAL A 394 5.90 5.54 -25.07
C VAL A 394 6.73 6.54 -25.87
N LYS A 395 8.07 6.43 -25.82
CA LYS A 395 8.97 7.21 -26.68
C LYS A 395 8.66 6.99 -28.17
N ALA A 396 8.46 5.74 -28.59
CA ALA A 396 8.11 5.40 -29.96
C ALA A 396 6.78 6.03 -30.38
N GLU A 397 5.75 6.00 -29.51
CA GLU A 397 4.47 6.67 -29.77
C GLU A 397 4.66 8.18 -30.01
N MET A 398 5.41 8.87 -29.15
CA MET A 398 5.69 10.30 -29.33
C MET A 398 6.43 10.60 -30.63
N LEU A 399 7.42 9.77 -30.99
CA LEU A 399 8.15 9.89 -32.26
C LEU A 399 7.23 9.69 -33.46
N SER A 400 6.35 8.67 -33.41
CA SER A 400 5.38 8.41 -34.47
C SER A 400 4.41 9.58 -34.65
N GLU A 401 3.92 10.15 -33.56
CA GLU A 401 3.00 11.29 -33.59
C GLU A 401 3.67 12.57 -34.11
N ALA A 402 4.97 12.72 -33.86
CA ALA A 402 5.79 13.79 -34.43
C ALA A 402 6.19 13.57 -35.89
N GLY A 403 5.76 12.48 -36.53
CA GLY A 403 6.12 12.13 -37.90
C GLY A 403 7.54 11.58 -38.07
N ARG A 404 8.25 11.28 -36.97
CA ARG A 404 9.60 10.68 -36.94
C ARG A 404 9.51 9.16 -36.97
N ILE A 405 8.81 8.62 -37.97
CA ILE A 405 8.39 7.21 -37.99
C ILE A 405 9.57 6.22 -38.04
N ASP A 406 10.67 6.56 -38.71
CA ASP A 406 11.84 5.69 -38.80
C ASP A 406 12.53 5.53 -37.43
N GLU A 407 12.59 6.61 -36.65
CA GLU A 407 13.10 6.57 -35.28
C GLU A 407 12.17 5.81 -34.34
N ALA A 408 10.85 5.99 -34.51
CA ALA A 408 9.86 5.23 -33.77
C ALA A 408 10.00 3.72 -34.04
N LYS A 409 10.18 3.33 -35.31
CA LYS A 409 10.42 1.93 -35.70
C LYS A 409 11.74 1.38 -35.17
N ALA A 410 12.80 2.19 -35.14
CA ALA A 410 14.08 1.79 -34.54
C ALA A 410 13.91 1.49 -33.04
N ALA A 411 13.22 2.38 -32.30
CA ALA A 411 12.89 2.16 -30.89
C ALA A 411 12.08 0.87 -30.67
N LEU A 412 11.09 0.57 -31.54
CA LEU A 412 10.33 -0.68 -31.46
C LEU A 412 11.20 -1.93 -31.67
N LYS A 413 12.24 -1.86 -32.52
CA LYS A 413 13.16 -2.99 -32.74
C LYS A 413 14.05 -3.25 -31.53
N GLU A 414 14.56 -2.20 -30.88
CA GLU A 414 15.33 -2.34 -29.63
C GLU A 414 14.51 -3.04 -28.53
N ILE A 415 13.20 -2.77 -28.46
CA ILE A 415 12.31 -3.42 -27.50
C ILE A 415 12.25 -4.93 -27.72
N ILE A 416 12.22 -5.39 -28.97
CA ILE A 416 12.28 -6.81 -29.31
C ILE A 416 13.60 -7.40 -28.81
N GLU A 417 14.72 -6.76 -29.14
CA GLU A 417 16.07 -7.21 -28.75
C GLU A 417 16.24 -7.31 -27.22
N TRP A 418 15.61 -6.42 -26.47
CA TRP A 418 15.68 -6.43 -25.00
C TRP A 418 14.76 -7.47 -24.36
N LEU A 419 13.52 -7.63 -24.88
CA LEU A 419 12.52 -8.49 -24.24
C LEU A 419 12.61 -9.96 -24.65
N GLU A 420 12.94 -10.27 -25.91
CA GLU A 420 13.00 -11.66 -26.39
C GLU A 420 13.90 -12.57 -25.55
N PRO A 421 15.11 -12.15 -25.11
CA PRO A 421 15.99 -13.02 -24.33
C PRO A 421 15.50 -13.28 -22.90
N ILE A 422 14.55 -12.48 -22.39
CA ILE A 422 14.20 -12.48 -20.97
C ILE A 422 12.72 -12.71 -20.67
N PHE A 423 11.81 -12.65 -21.66
CA PHE A 423 10.38 -12.59 -21.34
C PHE A 423 9.88 -13.84 -20.59
N GLU A 424 10.46 -15.02 -20.84
CA GLU A 424 10.14 -16.26 -20.14
C GLU A 424 10.64 -16.29 -18.68
N GLN A 425 11.56 -15.37 -18.31
CA GLN A 425 12.07 -15.20 -16.95
C GLN A 425 11.28 -14.19 -16.12
N LEU A 426 10.28 -13.52 -16.72
CA LEU A 426 9.38 -12.64 -15.99
C LEU A 426 8.46 -13.45 -15.08
N ASP A 427 7.81 -12.82 -14.10
CA ASP A 427 6.91 -13.53 -13.19
C ASP A 427 5.45 -13.47 -13.67
N LYS A 428 4.81 -14.65 -13.77
CA LYS A 428 3.35 -14.83 -13.96
C LYS A 428 2.74 -13.93 -15.05
N VAL A 429 1.88 -12.99 -14.63
CA VAL A 429 1.17 -12.00 -15.44
C VAL A 429 2.11 -11.22 -16.37
N GLU A 430 3.34 -10.96 -15.94
CA GLU A 430 4.27 -10.15 -16.70
C GLU A 430 4.84 -10.91 -17.91
N ILE A 431 4.98 -12.24 -17.83
CA ILE A 431 5.31 -13.11 -18.99
C ILE A 431 4.24 -12.95 -20.06
N ILE A 432 2.96 -13.11 -19.67
CA ILE A 432 1.81 -13.07 -20.58
C ILE A 432 1.76 -11.72 -21.32
N LYS A 433 1.89 -10.61 -20.58
CA LYS A 433 1.90 -9.27 -21.17
C LYS A 433 3.09 -9.03 -22.10
N ALA A 434 4.28 -9.51 -21.73
CA ALA A 434 5.47 -9.37 -22.57
C ALA A 434 5.35 -10.20 -23.87
N CYS A 435 4.83 -11.42 -23.77
CA CYS A 435 4.57 -12.28 -24.93
C CYS A 435 3.54 -11.64 -25.87
N LEU A 436 2.46 -11.05 -25.37
CA LEU A 436 1.48 -10.33 -26.20
C LEU A 436 2.10 -9.11 -26.90
N LEU A 437 2.93 -8.34 -26.20
CA LEU A 437 3.63 -7.20 -26.78
C LEU A 437 4.59 -7.63 -27.89
N LEU A 438 5.46 -8.60 -27.61
CA LEU A 438 6.38 -9.19 -28.59
C LEU A 438 5.61 -9.72 -29.81
N PHE A 439 4.49 -10.41 -29.59
CA PHE A 439 3.65 -10.91 -30.68
C PHE A 439 3.17 -9.77 -31.58
N ARG A 440 2.65 -8.69 -31.01
CA ARG A 440 2.17 -7.51 -31.77
C ARG A 440 3.30 -6.82 -32.52
N LEU A 441 4.48 -6.68 -31.91
CA LEU A 441 5.67 -6.11 -32.55
C LEU A 441 6.09 -6.97 -33.76
N LYS A 442 6.07 -8.30 -33.62
CA LYS A 442 6.38 -9.24 -34.69
C LYS A 442 5.37 -9.17 -35.83
N VAL A 443 4.08 -9.08 -35.52
CA VAL A 443 3.04 -8.84 -36.52
C VAL A 443 3.26 -7.52 -37.25
N TYR A 444 3.55 -6.44 -36.51
CA TYR A 444 3.80 -5.11 -37.08
C TYR A 444 4.96 -5.12 -38.10
N PHE A 445 6.05 -5.82 -37.79
CA PHE A 445 7.20 -6.00 -38.68
C PHE A 445 7.10 -7.22 -39.63
N LYS A 446 5.92 -7.83 -39.75
CA LYS A 446 5.65 -9.01 -40.61
C LYS A 446 6.54 -10.22 -40.34
N ASP A 447 7.11 -10.35 -39.14
CA ASP A 447 7.78 -11.58 -38.67
C ASP A 447 6.72 -12.59 -38.19
N PHE A 448 5.98 -13.14 -39.14
CA PHE A 448 4.89 -14.08 -38.84
C PHE A 448 5.39 -15.42 -38.29
N GLN A 449 6.65 -15.79 -38.58
CA GLN A 449 7.25 -16.99 -38.01
C GLN A 449 7.52 -16.80 -36.51
N GLY A 450 8.14 -15.68 -36.11
CA GLY A 450 8.33 -15.32 -34.71
C GLY A 450 7.00 -15.16 -33.97
N ALA A 451 6.03 -14.48 -34.60
CA ALA A 451 4.68 -14.35 -34.04
C ALA A 451 4.00 -15.71 -33.82
N GLY A 452 4.13 -16.65 -34.76
CA GLY A 452 3.61 -18.01 -34.61
C GLY A 452 4.25 -18.78 -33.44
N GLY A 453 5.55 -18.58 -33.19
CA GLY A 453 6.25 -19.13 -32.04
C GLY A 453 5.67 -18.63 -30.71
N LEU A 454 5.44 -17.31 -30.60
CA LEU A 454 4.85 -16.69 -29.41
C LEU A 454 3.38 -17.09 -29.20
N MET A 455 2.62 -17.26 -30.29
CA MET A 455 1.25 -17.79 -30.21
C MET A 455 1.24 -19.20 -29.61
N LYS A 456 2.13 -20.07 -30.09
CA LYS A 456 2.30 -21.42 -29.54
C LYS A 456 2.75 -21.40 -28.09
N PHE A 457 3.64 -20.48 -27.70
CA PHE A 457 4.02 -20.31 -26.30
C PHE A 457 2.78 -19.98 -25.43
N MET A 458 1.98 -18.99 -25.85
CA MET A 458 0.78 -18.56 -25.15
C MET A 458 -0.30 -19.65 -25.04
N ASP A 459 -0.49 -20.43 -26.10
CA ASP A 459 -1.43 -21.57 -26.10
C ASP A 459 -1.00 -22.68 -25.13
N ASN A 460 0.31 -22.84 -24.93
CA ASN A 460 0.86 -23.85 -24.03
C ASN A 460 1.09 -23.36 -22.59
N TYR A 461 0.83 -22.08 -22.30
CA TYR A 461 1.14 -21.47 -21.00
C TYR A 461 0.45 -22.17 -19.82
N ASP A 462 -0.81 -22.59 -19.99
CA ASP A 462 -1.58 -23.35 -19.00
C ASP A 462 -2.22 -24.61 -19.62
N THR A 463 -1.40 -25.41 -20.31
CA THR A 463 -1.89 -26.61 -21.00
C THR A 463 -2.56 -27.62 -20.06
N GLU A 464 -2.16 -27.63 -18.78
CA GLU A 464 -2.68 -28.54 -17.77
C GLU A 464 -3.91 -28.00 -17.02
N GLY A 465 -4.35 -26.77 -17.32
CA GLY A 465 -5.51 -26.13 -16.69
C GLY A 465 -5.36 -25.97 -15.17
N LYS A 466 -4.13 -25.71 -14.71
CA LYS A 466 -3.79 -25.64 -13.29
C LYS A 466 -3.99 -24.25 -12.71
N LEU A 467 -4.13 -23.22 -13.55
CA LEU A 467 -4.40 -21.88 -13.07
C LEU A 467 -5.81 -21.80 -12.48
N ASP A 468 -5.91 -21.18 -11.30
CA ASP A 468 -7.19 -20.85 -10.69
C ASP A 468 -7.94 -19.85 -11.59
N GLN A 469 -9.17 -20.19 -11.97
CA GLN A 469 -10.00 -19.36 -12.85
C GLN A 469 -10.36 -18.00 -12.26
N GLU A 470 -10.33 -17.87 -10.93
CA GLU A 470 -10.54 -16.58 -10.25
C GLU A 470 -9.26 -15.74 -10.16
N SER A 471 -8.10 -16.33 -10.42
CA SER A 471 -6.81 -15.64 -10.37
C SER A 471 -6.69 -14.54 -11.42
N GLU A 472 -5.89 -13.52 -11.10
CA GLU A 472 -5.58 -12.45 -12.05
C GLU A 472 -4.79 -12.97 -13.25
N GLU A 473 -3.93 -13.97 -13.04
CA GLU A 473 -3.13 -14.60 -14.09
C GLU A 473 -4.00 -15.27 -15.15
N PHE A 474 -5.00 -16.06 -14.74
CA PHE A 474 -5.94 -16.69 -15.66
C PHE A 474 -6.76 -15.66 -16.45
N LYS A 475 -7.24 -14.60 -15.77
CA LYS A 475 -7.99 -13.51 -16.41
C LYS A 475 -7.17 -12.81 -17.48
N VAL A 476 -5.90 -12.48 -17.17
CA VAL A 476 -4.99 -11.85 -18.12
C VAL A 476 -4.67 -12.79 -19.28
N LEU A 477 -4.39 -14.07 -19.01
CA LEU A 477 -4.16 -15.09 -20.04
C LEU A 477 -5.32 -15.17 -21.04
N SER A 478 -6.55 -15.30 -20.54
CA SER A 478 -7.73 -15.42 -21.39
C SER A 478 -7.94 -14.19 -22.27
N VAL A 479 -7.77 -12.98 -21.73
CA VAL A 479 -7.92 -11.74 -22.50
C VAL A 479 -6.78 -11.60 -23.52
N SER A 480 -5.55 -11.94 -23.14
CA SER A 480 -4.38 -11.88 -24.02
C SER A 480 -4.46 -12.88 -25.17
N GLN A 481 -4.93 -14.10 -24.95
CA GLN A 481 -5.15 -15.10 -26.02
C GLN A 481 -6.19 -14.61 -27.04
N GLN A 482 -7.30 -14.03 -26.58
CA GLN A 482 -8.30 -13.43 -27.49
C GLN A 482 -7.73 -12.26 -28.29
N ALA A 483 -6.96 -11.38 -27.63
CA ALA A 483 -6.33 -10.25 -28.29
C ALA A 483 -5.27 -10.68 -29.32
N LEU A 484 -4.52 -11.74 -29.03
CA LEU A 484 -3.52 -12.33 -29.91
C LEU A 484 -4.19 -12.90 -31.15
N LYS A 485 -5.23 -13.73 -30.99
CA LYS A 485 -5.99 -14.31 -32.10
C LYS A 485 -6.56 -13.22 -33.01
N LYS A 486 -7.22 -12.21 -32.44
CA LYS A 486 -7.76 -11.08 -33.22
C LYS A 486 -6.66 -10.36 -34.00
N CYS A 487 -5.54 -10.05 -33.36
CA CYS A 487 -4.41 -9.40 -34.02
C CYS A 487 -3.80 -10.25 -35.14
N TYR A 488 -3.79 -11.58 -35.01
CA TYR A 488 -3.36 -12.49 -36.07
C TYR A 488 -4.32 -12.53 -37.26
N ASP A 489 -5.63 -12.60 -36.98
CA ASP A 489 -6.68 -12.64 -37.99
C ASP A 489 -6.64 -11.35 -38.85
N ASP A 490 -6.44 -10.20 -38.20
CA ASP A 490 -6.39 -8.88 -38.83
C ASP A 490 -4.95 -8.43 -39.22
N ARG A 491 -3.95 -9.31 -39.14
CA ARG A 491 -2.50 -8.97 -39.17
C ARG A 491 -2.03 -8.07 -40.32
N GLU A 492 -2.66 -8.13 -41.48
CA GLU A 492 -2.30 -7.29 -42.62
C GLU A 492 -2.54 -5.79 -42.32
N GLU A 493 -3.62 -5.47 -41.61
CA GLU A 493 -3.99 -4.11 -41.20
C GLU A 493 -3.09 -3.56 -40.09
N TYR A 494 -2.42 -4.44 -39.37
CA TYR A 494 -1.51 -4.09 -38.26
C TYR A 494 -0.07 -3.87 -38.72
N SER A 495 0.23 -4.05 -40.01
CA SER A 495 1.60 -3.99 -40.52
C SER A 495 2.13 -2.56 -40.71
N GLU A 496 3.45 -2.43 -40.64
CA GLU A 496 4.16 -1.16 -40.79
C GLU A 496 3.99 -0.46 -42.14
N GLU A 497 3.49 -1.18 -43.16
CA GLU A 497 3.21 -0.65 -44.50
C GLU A 497 1.82 -0.01 -44.59
N LYS A 498 0.86 -0.50 -43.79
CA LYS A 498 -0.52 0.00 -43.77
C LYS A 498 -0.69 1.19 -42.84
N LEU A 499 0.10 1.21 -41.78
CA LEU A 499 -0.02 2.15 -40.68
C LEU A 499 0.90 3.36 -40.85
N LYS A 500 0.29 4.55 -40.97
CA LYS A 500 1.02 5.83 -40.97
C LYS A 500 1.49 6.25 -39.58
N THR A 501 0.73 5.87 -38.55
CA THR A 501 1.08 5.95 -37.13
C THR A 501 0.70 4.62 -36.48
N PHE A 502 1.02 4.40 -35.21
CA PHE A 502 0.65 3.14 -34.52
C PHE A 502 -0.86 3.00 -34.23
N HIS A 503 -1.72 3.82 -34.83
CA HIS A 503 -3.17 3.75 -34.68
C HIS A 503 -3.82 3.21 -35.96
N LEU A 504 -4.78 2.31 -35.79
CA LEU A 504 -5.63 1.88 -36.91
C LEU A 504 -6.38 3.10 -37.49
N PRO A 505 -6.49 3.20 -38.83
CA PRO A 505 -7.34 4.19 -39.48
C PRO A 505 -8.79 4.09 -38.97
N GLU A 506 -9.47 5.23 -38.85
CA GLU A 506 -10.90 5.28 -38.49
C GLU A 506 -11.82 4.86 -39.63
#